data_AF-A0A816UXA2-F1
#
_entry.id   AF-A0A816UXA2-F1
#
_cell.length_a   1.000
_cell.length_b   1.000
_cell.length_c   1.000
_cell.angle_alpha   90.00
_cell.angle_beta   90.00
_cell.angle_gamma   90.00
#
_symmetry.space_group_name_H-M   'P 1'
#
loop_
_entity.id
_entity.type
_entity.pdbx_description
1 polymer ?
#
loop_
_entity_poly.entity_id
_entity_poly.type
_entity_poly.pdbx_seq_one_letter_code
_entity_poly.pdbx_strand_id
1 'polypeptide(L)'
;QFRVVNEGDYTDYSPIEYNADVRGFQPFNDNFRLCFYNTTPNAYTLALRIGNRAQESTLRWVWEANRDSPVKEDATLTFGEDGNLVLAEADGRVVWQTNTANKNAVGIKILENGNM
;
A
#
# COMPACT_ATOMS: atom_id res chain seq x y z
N GLN A 1 6.15 -6.87 -14.72
CA GLN A 1 4.76 -6.70 -14.27
C GLN A 1 4.78 -6.39 -12.78
N PHE A 2 4.05 -5.38 -12.33
CA PHE A 2 4.04 -4.99 -10.91
C PHE A 2 3.12 -5.92 -10.12
N ARG A 3 3.67 -6.57 -9.08
CA ARG A 3 2.92 -7.42 -8.16
C ARG A 3 3.61 -7.42 -6.81
N VAL A 4 2.82 -7.26 -5.76
CA VAL A 4 3.25 -7.36 -4.36
C VAL A 4 2.34 -8.35 -3.66
N VAL A 5 2.94 -9.23 -2.85
CA VAL A 5 2.23 -10.12 -1.94
C VAL A 5 2.36 -9.53 -0.53
N ASN A 6 1.27 -9.48 0.21
CA ASN A 6 1.24 -9.07 1.60
C ASN A 6 1.75 -10.21 2.49
N GLU A 7 3.06 -10.39 2.50
CA GLU A 7 3.74 -11.43 3.26
C GLU A 7 5.10 -10.93 3.81
N GLY A 8 5.68 -11.71 4.73
CA GLY A 8 7.04 -11.49 5.23
C GLY A 8 7.16 -10.50 6.39
N ASP A 9 8.40 -10.12 6.71
CA ASP A 9 8.73 -9.32 7.87
C ASP A 9 8.31 -7.84 7.72
N TYR A 10 8.11 -7.18 8.87
CA TYR A 10 7.83 -5.75 8.91
C TYR A 10 9.07 -4.91 8.64
N THR A 11 8.87 -3.75 8.03
CA THR A 11 9.91 -3.01 7.31
C THR A 11 10.23 -1.62 7.88
N ASP A 12 9.46 -1.10 8.83
CA ASP A 12 9.67 0.25 9.38
C ASP A 12 9.98 0.19 10.90
N TYR A 13 10.88 1.07 11.36
CA TYR A 13 11.46 1.07 12.72
C TYR A 13 11.34 2.43 13.44
N SER A 14 10.63 3.40 12.86
CA SER A 14 10.37 4.70 13.47
C SER A 14 9.00 4.69 14.13
N PRO A 15 8.74 5.50 15.18
CA PRO A 15 7.39 5.60 15.73
C PRO A 15 6.43 5.97 14.60
N ILE A 16 5.39 5.17 14.45
CA ILE A 16 4.36 5.35 13.43
C ILE A 16 3.01 5.53 14.12
N GLU A 17 2.14 6.31 13.50
CA GLU A 17 0.77 6.50 13.95
C GLU A 17 0.11 5.13 14.23
N TYR A 18 -0.47 5.02 15.43
CA TYR A 18 -1.08 3.81 16.00
C TYR A 18 -0.13 2.65 16.35
N ASN A 19 1.19 2.84 16.30
CA ASN A 19 2.18 1.77 16.46
C ASN A 19 1.89 0.58 15.52
N ALA A 20 1.46 0.88 14.30
CA ALA A 20 1.14 -0.12 13.29
C ALA A 20 2.37 -0.92 12.85
N ASP A 21 2.14 -2.17 12.53
CA ASP A 21 3.07 -2.99 11.77
C ASP A 21 2.97 -2.62 10.28
N VAL A 22 4.09 -2.61 9.55
CA VAL A 22 4.15 -2.05 8.19
C VAL A 22 5.00 -2.88 7.24
N ARG A 23 4.47 -3.13 6.05
CA ARG A 23 5.20 -3.68 4.89
C ARG A 23 5.20 -2.65 3.76
N GLY A 24 6.33 -1.97 3.62
CA GLY A 24 6.56 -1.01 2.55
C GLY A 24 7.13 -1.68 1.31
N PHE A 25 6.73 -1.19 0.13
CA PHE A 25 7.20 -1.67 -1.16
C PHE A 25 7.33 -0.50 -2.14
N GLN A 26 7.95 -0.72 -3.30
CA GLN A 26 7.91 0.26 -4.39
C GLN A 26 6.52 0.30 -5.01
N PRO A 27 6.05 1.42 -5.57
CA PRO A 27 6.74 2.70 -5.66
C PRO A 27 6.73 3.50 -4.35
N PHE A 28 7.78 4.31 -4.15
CA PHE A 28 7.89 5.33 -3.09
C PHE A 28 8.78 6.48 -3.56
N ASN A 29 8.74 7.62 -2.88
CA ASN A 29 9.72 8.70 -2.99
C ASN A 29 10.24 9.10 -1.60
N ASP A 30 10.99 10.20 -1.52
CA ASP A 30 11.64 10.63 -0.28
C ASP A 30 10.65 10.95 0.85
N ASN A 31 9.42 11.34 0.52
CA ASN A 31 8.42 11.75 1.50
C ASN A 31 7.25 10.77 1.60
N PHE A 32 6.90 10.05 0.54
CA PHE A 32 5.68 9.25 0.48
C PHE A 32 5.99 7.79 0.15
N ARG A 33 5.35 6.89 0.90
CA ARG A 33 5.51 5.44 0.69
C ARG A 33 4.16 4.75 0.76
N LEU A 34 3.88 3.92 -0.24
CA LEU A 34 2.75 3.01 -0.24
C LEU A 34 3.12 1.74 0.53
N CYS A 35 2.23 1.32 1.42
CA CYS A 35 2.46 0.20 2.33
C CYS A 35 1.19 -0.62 2.53
N PHE A 36 1.36 -1.87 2.95
CA PHE A 36 0.39 -2.53 3.81
C PHE A 36 0.68 -2.17 5.25
N TYR A 37 -0.34 -1.87 6.03
CA TYR A 37 -0.19 -1.72 7.47
C TYR A 37 -1.32 -2.44 8.21
N ASN A 38 -1.06 -2.84 9.45
CA ASN A 38 -2.07 -3.38 10.33
C ASN A 38 -1.85 -2.94 11.78
N THR A 39 -2.94 -2.73 12.50
CA THR A 39 -2.97 -2.56 13.97
C THR A 39 -3.71 -3.70 14.65
N THR A 40 -4.35 -4.56 13.85
CA THR A 40 -5.01 -5.80 14.26
C THR A 40 -4.32 -6.94 13.53
N PRO A 41 -3.97 -8.06 14.19
CA PRO A 41 -3.34 -9.20 13.53
C PRO A 41 -4.17 -9.68 12.33
N ASN A 42 -3.50 -9.92 11.20
CA ASN A 42 -4.11 -10.45 9.98
C ASN A 42 -5.24 -9.59 9.36
N ALA A 43 -5.20 -8.27 9.58
CA ALA A 43 -6.15 -7.32 8.97
C ALA A 43 -5.38 -6.09 8.47
N TYR A 44 -5.09 -6.06 7.18
CA TYR A 44 -4.19 -5.11 6.54
C TYR A 44 -4.92 -4.10 5.66
N THR A 45 -4.49 -2.85 5.75
CA THR A 45 -4.93 -1.74 4.90
C THR A 45 -3.79 -1.34 3.98
N LEU A 46 -4.09 -1.17 2.68
CA LEU A 46 -3.23 -0.50 1.72
C LEU A 46 -3.32 1.01 1.96
N ALA A 47 -2.20 1.62 2.32
CA ALA A 47 -2.17 3.03 2.73
C ALA A 47 -0.93 3.76 2.23
N LEU A 48 -1.08 5.09 2.12
CA LEU A 48 0.02 6.01 1.87
C LEU A 48 0.45 6.66 3.19
N ARG A 49 1.74 6.56 3.52
CA ARG A 49 2.33 7.31 4.64
C ARG A 49 3.19 8.48 4.17
N ILE A 50 3.32 9.48 5.02
CA ILE A 50 4.25 10.60 4.85
C ILE A 50 5.43 10.52 5.84
N GLY A 51 6.61 10.95 5.40
CA GLY A 51 7.86 11.04 6.13
C GLY A 51 8.89 9.97 5.76
N ASN A 52 10.12 10.12 6.23
CA ASN A 52 11.15 9.09 6.11
C ASN A 52 11.95 8.94 7.42
N ARG A 53 12.79 7.89 7.49
CA ARG A 53 13.55 7.55 8.71
C ARG A 53 14.52 8.64 9.16
N ALA A 54 14.96 9.52 8.26
CA ALA A 54 15.89 10.59 8.61
C ALA A 54 15.18 11.77 9.30
N GLN A 55 13.85 11.83 9.22
CA GLN A 55 13.04 12.84 9.89
C GLN A 55 12.60 12.25 11.23
N GLU A 56 13.24 12.65 12.34
CA GLU A 56 12.95 12.19 13.71
C GLU A 56 11.56 12.64 14.22
N SER A 57 10.50 12.22 13.54
CA SER A 57 9.11 12.51 13.85
C SER A 57 8.24 11.28 13.60
N THR A 58 7.09 11.21 14.27
CA THR A 58 6.13 10.13 14.05
C THR A 58 5.65 10.11 12.59
N LEU A 59 5.82 8.99 11.90
CA LEU A 59 5.29 8.78 10.55
C LEU A 59 3.75 8.72 10.59
N ARG A 60 3.07 9.35 9.63
CA ARG A 60 1.60 9.47 9.64
C ARG A 60 0.94 8.91 8.39
N TRP A 61 -0.27 8.40 8.55
CA TRP A 61 -1.11 7.96 7.45
C TRP A 61 -1.82 9.17 6.82
N VAL A 62 -1.75 9.29 5.49
CA VAL A 62 -2.38 10.41 4.76
C VAL A 62 -3.47 9.94 3.81
N TRP A 63 -3.52 8.64 3.49
CA TRP A 63 -4.55 8.05 2.64
C TRP A 63 -4.66 6.53 2.85
N GLU A 64 -5.86 5.98 2.65
CA GLU A 64 -6.16 4.55 2.79
C GLU A 64 -7.11 4.09 1.68
N ALA A 65 -6.81 2.96 1.03
CA ALA A 65 -7.59 2.44 -0.09
C ALA A 65 -8.84 1.66 0.36
N ASN A 66 -8.64 0.75 1.31
CA ASN A 66 -9.59 -0.30 1.69
C ASN A 66 -9.92 -0.25 3.18
N ARG A 67 -10.05 0.97 3.74
CA ARG A 67 -10.28 1.21 5.17
C ARG A 67 -11.45 0.40 5.76
N ASP A 68 -12.53 0.26 5.00
CA ASP A 68 -13.74 -0.46 5.43
C ASP A 68 -13.68 -1.97 5.14
N SER A 69 -12.63 -2.43 4.47
CA SER A 69 -12.47 -3.84 4.08
C SER A 69 -10.99 -4.23 4.08
N PRO A 70 -10.38 -4.43 5.28
CA PRO A 70 -9.02 -4.92 5.38
C PRO A 70 -8.84 -6.28 4.70
N VAL A 71 -7.69 -6.49 4.07
CA VAL A 71 -7.29 -7.78 3.48
C VAL A 71 -6.50 -8.62 4.49
N LYS A 72 -6.33 -9.91 4.22
CA LYS A 72 -5.53 -10.80 5.06
C LYS A 72 -4.09 -10.93 4.56
N GLU A 73 -3.31 -11.74 5.27
CA GLU A 73 -2.04 -12.28 4.77
C GLU A 73 -2.23 -12.89 3.38
N ASP A 74 -1.17 -12.89 2.58
CA ASP A 74 -1.13 -13.42 1.21
C ASP A 74 -2.01 -12.67 0.18
N ALA A 75 -2.71 -11.61 0.61
CA ALA A 75 -3.38 -10.69 -0.30
C ALA A 75 -2.39 -10.05 -1.28
N THR A 76 -2.85 -9.70 -2.47
CA THR A 76 -1.99 -9.19 -3.54
C THR A 76 -2.43 -7.84 -4.04
N LEU A 77 -1.44 -6.97 -4.29
CA LEU A 77 -1.60 -5.75 -5.06
C LEU A 77 -0.94 -5.95 -6.42
N THR A 78 -1.71 -5.89 -7.49
CA THR A 78 -1.23 -6.18 -8.85
C THR A 78 -1.63 -5.08 -9.82
N PHE A 79 -0.70 -4.67 -10.69
CA PHE A 79 -1.01 -3.85 -11.85
C PHE A 79 -1.10 -4.76 -13.08
N GLY A 80 -2.30 -4.91 -13.61
CA GLY A 80 -2.58 -5.74 -14.78
C GLY A 80 -2.07 -5.13 -16.08
N GLU A 81 -1.95 -5.96 -17.11
CA GLU A 81 -1.66 -5.51 -18.48
C GLU A 81 -2.79 -4.63 -19.06
N ASP A 82 -3.99 -4.75 -18.50
CA ASP A 82 -5.14 -3.89 -18.79
C ASP A 82 -5.03 -2.49 -18.18
N GLY A 83 -3.99 -2.23 -17.37
CA GLY A 83 -3.79 -0.95 -16.70
C GLY A 83 -4.62 -0.75 -15.43
N ASN A 84 -5.18 -1.82 -14.86
CA ASN A 84 -5.92 -1.75 -13.60
C ASN A 84 -5.02 -2.10 -12.42
N LEU A 85 -5.09 -1.32 -11.34
CA LEU A 85 -4.46 -1.66 -10.07
C LEU A 85 -5.51 -2.34 -9.18
N VAL A 86 -5.24 -3.58 -8.80
CA VAL A 86 -6.19 -4.45 -8.09
C VAL A 86 -5.57 -4.91 -6.79
N LEU A 87 -6.31 -4.70 -5.69
CA LEU A 87 -6.07 -5.32 -4.40
C LEU A 87 -7.06 -6.47 -4.21
N ALA A 88 -6.55 -7.69 -4.07
CA ALA A 88 -7.35 -8.91 -3.92
C ALA A 88 -6.84 -9.78 -2.77
N GLU A 89 -7.74 -10.53 -2.16
CA GLU A 89 -7.39 -11.61 -1.23
C GLU A 89 -6.60 -12.72 -1.91
N ALA A 90 -6.02 -13.62 -1.11
CA ALA A 90 -5.28 -14.78 -1.61
C ALA A 90 -6.12 -15.72 -2.51
N ASP A 91 -7.45 -15.76 -2.29
CA ASP A 91 -8.40 -16.53 -3.11
C ASP A 91 -8.80 -15.84 -4.43
N GLY A 92 -8.28 -14.64 -4.68
CA GLY A 92 -8.57 -13.83 -5.86
C GLY A 92 -9.79 -12.91 -5.73
N ARG A 93 -10.49 -12.89 -4.59
CA ARG A 93 -11.59 -11.95 -4.35
C ARG A 93 -11.07 -10.52 -4.31
N VAL A 94 -11.53 -9.70 -5.26
CA VAL A 94 -11.19 -8.27 -5.33
C VAL A 94 -11.82 -7.52 -4.16
N VAL A 95 -10.99 -6.76 -3.44
CA VAL A 95 -11.39 -5.93 -2.30
C VAL A 95 -11.41 -4.45 -2.67
N TRP A 96 -10.44 -4.01 -3.48
CA TRP A 96 -10.37 -2.64 -3.97
C TRP A 96 -9.68 -2.60 -5.33
N GLN A 97 -10.02 -1.61 -6.15
CA GLN A 97 -9.36 -1.37 -7.44
C GLN A 97 -9.54 0.07 -7.94
N THR A 98 -8.67 0.51 -8.84
CA THR A 98 -8.71 1.85 -9.45
C THR A 98 -9.79 2.01 -10.53
N ASN A 99 -10.32 0.91 -11.08
CA ASN A 99 -11.25 0.89 -12.22
C ASN A 99 -10.69 1.61 -13.45
N THR A 100 -9.41 1.37 -13.73
CA THR A 100 -8.67 1.94 -14.87
C THR A 100 -8.40 0.96 -16.01
N ALA A 101 -9.00 -0.24 -15.93
CA ALA A 101 -8.92 -1.24 -16.99
C ALA A 101 -9.25 -0.63 -18.36
N ASN A 102 -8.35 -0.83 -19.32
CA ASN A 102 -8.40 -0.34 -20.70
C ASN A 102 -8.47 1.19 -20.85
N LYS A 103 -8.04 1.96 -19.83
CA LYS A 103 -7.96 3.43 -19.88
C LYS A 103 -6.54 3.95 -20.17
N ASN A 104 -5.69 3.14 -20.79
CA ASN A 104 -4.32 3.48 -21.19
C ASN A 104 -3.39 3.84 -20.02
N ALA A 105 -3.68 3.36 -18.80
CA ALA A 105 -2.72 3.42 -17.71
C ALA A 105 -1.60 2.40 -17.97
N VAL A 106 -0.34 2.84 -17.90
CA VAL A 106 0.84 2.01 -18.24
C VAL A 106 1.79 1.77 -17.07
N GLY A 107 1.48 2.33 -15.90
CA GLY A 107 2.27 2.15 -14.68
C GLY A 107 1.72 2.90 -13.49
N ILE A 108 2.40 2.77 -12.36
CA ILE A 108 2.07 3.40 -11.08
C ILE A 108 3.27 4.22 -10.63
N LYS A 109 3.05 5.44 -10.17
CA LYS A 109 4.10 6.32 -9.65
C LYS A 109 3.55 7.18 -8.52
N ILE A 110 4.33 7.37 -7.47
CA ILE A 110 4.01 8.35 -6.43
C ILE A 110 4.73 9.65 -6.76
N LEU A 111 3.95 10.72 -6.93
CA LEU A 111 4.43 12.06 -7.23
C LEU A 111 4.94 12.76 -5.97
N GLU A 112 5.72 13.83 -6.15
CA GLU A 112 6.32 14.60 -5.05
C GLU A 112 5.29 15.20 -4.09
N ASN A 113 4.06 15.42 -4.56
CA ASN A 113 2.94 15.92 -3.75
C ASN A 113 2.12 14.80 -3.07
N GLY A 114 2.54 13.54 -3.22
CA GLY A 114 1.85 12.39 -2.64
C GLY A 114 0.68 11.86 -3.46
N ASN A 115 0.36 12.46 -4.62
CA ASN A 115 -0.61 11.86 -5.51
C ASN A 115 -0.03 10.63 -6.21
N MET A 116 -0.89 9.69 -6.60
CA MET A 116 -0.53 8.46 -7.27
C MET A 116 -1.30 8.29 -8.58
#